data_AF-A0A950A1Y7-F1
#
_entry.id   AF-A0A950A1Y7-F1
#
_cell.length_a   1.000
_cell.length_b   1.000
_cell.length_c   1.000
_cell.angle_alpha   90.00
_cell.angle_beta   90.00
_cell.angle_gamma   90.00
#
_symmetry.space_group_name_H-M   'P 1'
#
loop_
_entity.id
_entity.type
_entity.pdbx_description
1 polymer ?
#
loop_
_entity_poly.entity_id
_entity_poly.type
_entity_poly.pdbx_seq_one_letter_code
_entity_poly.pdbx_strand_id
1 'polypeptide(L)'
;MGYTEGLLDGVRQAGDPSADAVIEELARAEQVRVVSDVLRTLTYNDQPVPAELPPSIGRWLDQHGELPDWVDRDRLERGCIVVVEHGPQVCVALATASLVYCYAGYPGIKVLTFSRRLGQDADRRVGETAQFVLAVMSPGSLDPCGRGVRIDDQEPEDYHYRWRVIGQMLGIDPAAIPADLARARELTEEIARRNHRRSDEGILMTRALVELHANSLPTGFEGAAPVLTRYLLGEEVCELVALPRSRWDRAMNWQSGVGRVLDRAQSARGPVGSLTKMVGAGILNQRVVGMAGRHSASFSIPVLPGSSAAGRLAACSRASTQSSSRSRRRTRREPGVSIAGGTAIDPAEIRAALDGAREVLWQTQRPDGSWESLCDMGAIPTAQVLVALHAAGALGPSDGADGARWLRSRQADDGSYRSHPTATEGDLGATASSWAALSLCAPDDSADAIAGARAWVEGHGGTAAVVEAFGRGDPAVVYVTLAGLIAPSELPCPPMLPALIRPAVRFMERRFHSGILMVSGALTLIAHRRRGDWGTPAQPDAPPRGEIARRFAARTLTLLATFQNRDGSWNASTIQTALILPALRAGGLPAAHPMVARTVGWLESQRVR
;
A
#
# COMPACT_ATOMS: atom_id res chain seq x y z
N MET A 1 -19.00 36.46 -3.26
CA MET A 1 -20.09 36.31 -4.24
C MET A 1 -20.74 34.94 -4.01
N GLY A 2 -22.07 34.85 -3.94
CA GLY A 2 -22.77 33.58 -3.73
C GLY A 2 -22.98 32.81 -5.05
N TYR A 3 -23.31 31.52 -4.95
CA TYR A 3 -23.62 30.66 -6.11
C TYR A 3 -25.03 30.92 -6.65
N THR A 4 -25.16 31.99 -7.43
CA THR A 4 -26.44 32.36 -8.07
C THR A 4 -26.83 31.37 -9.17
N GLU A 5 -28.13 31.28 -9.50
CA GLU A 5 -28.60 30.43 -10.60
C GLU A 5 -27.92 30.77 -11.93
N GLY A 6 -27.74 32.06 -12.24
CA GLY A 6 -27.07 32.50 -13.47
C GLY A 6 -25.61 32.06 -13.58
N LEU A 7 -24.86 32.09 -12.46
CA LEU A 7 -23.49 31.56 -12.42
C LEU A 7 -23.50 30.05 -12.69
N LEU A 8 -24.35 29.31 -11.98
CA LEU A 8 -24.40 27.85 -12.08
C LEU A 8 -24.92 27.37 -13.46
N ASP A 9 -25.82 28.11 -14.10
CA ASP A 9 -26.26 27.83 -15.47
C ASP A 9 -25.20 28.16 -16.51
N GLY A 10 -24.45 29.24 -16.29
CA GLY A 10 -23.30 29.59 -17.13
C GLY A 10 -22.23 28.50 -17.14
N VAL A 11 -21.75 28.09 -15.95
CA VAL A 11 -20.71 27.05 -15.84
C VAL A 11 -21.20 25.68 -16.33
N ARG A 12 -22.51 25.41 -16.26
CA ARG A 12 -23.09 24.15 -16.78
C ARG A 12 -22.98 24.02 -18.30
N GLN A 13 -22.94 25.13 -19.02
CA GLN A 13 -22.84 25.14 -20.49
C GLN A 13 -21.39 25.32 -20.97
N ALA A 14 -20.43 25.45 -20.05
CA ALA A 14 -19.02 25.61 -20.37
C ALA A 14 -18.31 24.25 -20.45
N GLY A 15 -17.50 24.06 -21.50
CA GLY A 15 -16.52 22.97 -21.61
C GLY A 15 -15.11 23.48 -21.29
N ASP A 16 -14.09 22.77 -21.78
CA ASP A 16 -12.68 23.22 -21.72
C ASP A 16 -12.19 23.46 -23.15
N PRO A 17 -12.29 24.70 -23.68
CA PRO A 17 -11.92 24.98 -25.07
C PRO A 17 -10.47 24.62 -25.41
N SER A 18 -9.56 24.68 -24.42
CA SER A 18 -8.14 24.37 -24.59
C SER A 18 -7.95 22.87 -24.80
N ALA A 19 -8.50 22.05 -23.90
CA ALA A 19 -8.44 20.60 -24.01
C ALA A 19 -9.30 20.06 -25.16
N ASP A 20 -10.50 20.60 -25.36
CA ASP A 20 -11.44 20.20 -26.41
C ASP A 20 -10.82 20.35 -27.80
N ALA A 21 -10.09 21.45 -28.06
CA ALA A 21 -9.39 21.66 -29.31
C ALA A 21 -8.30 20.61 -29.57
N VAL A 22 -7.53 20.21 -28.55
CA VAL A 22 -6.51 19.16 -28.65
C VAL A 22 -7.15 17.81 -28.94
N ILE A 23 -8.22 17.46 -28.22
CA ILE A 23 -8.93 16.19 -28.42
C ILE A 23 -9.56 16.11 -29.81
N GLU A 24 -10.15 17.20 -30.30
CA GLU A 24 -10.69 17.26 -31.66
C GLU A 24 -9.60 17.07 -32.72
N GLU A 25 -8.43 17.69 -32.55
CA GLU A 25 -7.30 17.52 -33.47
C GLU A 25 -6.81 16.07 -33.50
N LEU A 26 -6.60 15.47 -32.31
CA LEU A 26 -6.17 14.07 -32.20
C LEU A 26 -7.19 13.10 -32.80
N ALA A 27 -8.48 13.40 -32.65
CA ALA A 27 -9.56 12.62 -33.25
C ALA A 27 -9.57 12.74 -34.78
N ARG A 28 -9.44 13.95 -35.34
CA ARG A 28 -9.36 14.17 -36.79
C ARG A 28 -8.13 13.51 -37.42
N ALA A 29 -7.02 13.50 -36.70
CA ALA A 29 -5.77 12.88 -37.14
C ALA A 29 -5.71 11.36 -36.90
N GLU A 30 -6.73 10.76 -36.27
CA GLU A 30 -6.76 9.34 -35.86
C GLU A 30 -5.58 8.93 -34.93
N GLN A 31 -5.02 9.89 -34.19
CA GLN A 31 -3.82 9.70 -33.35
C GLN A 31 -4.12 9.32 -31.90
N VAL A 32 -5.39 9.32 -31.49
CA VAL A 32 -5.84 9.07 -30.10
C VAL A 32 -5.19 7.84 -29.47
N ARG A 33 -5.08 6.73 -30.20
CA ARG A 33 -4.54 5.47 -29.66
C ARG A 33 -3.03 5.55 -29.41
N VAL A 34 -2.29 6.10 -30.38
CA VAL A 34 -0.82 6.24 -30.30
C VAL A 34 -0.45 7.22 -29.19
N VAL A 35 -1.13 8.36 -29.13
CA VAL A 35 -0.93 9.35 -28.06
C VAL A 35 -1.28 8.77 -26.71
N SER A 36 -2.39 8.03 -26.60
CA SER A 36 -2.77 7.37 -25.35
C SER A 36 -1.70 6.39 -24.86
N ASP A 37 -1.02 5.66 -25.75
CA ASP A 37 0.06 4.75 -25.38
C ASP A 37 1.32 5.50 -24.91
N VAL A 38 1.66 6.64 -25.52
CA VAL A 38 2.78 7.51 -25.10
C VAL A 38 2.48 8.18 -23.75
N LEU A 39 1.26 8.67 -23.53
CA LEU A 39 0.88 9.28 -22.25
C LEU A 39 0.96 8.29 -21.08
N ARG A 40 0.89 6.97 -21.32
CA ARG A 40 1.09 5.96 -20.25
C ARG A 40 2.52 5.91 -19.72
N THR A 41 3.49 6.46 -20.45
CA THR A 41 4.89 6.51 -19.99
C THR A 41 5.16 7.70 -19.08
N LEU A 42 4.24 8.67 -19.02
CA LEU A 42 4.29 9.81 -18.10
C LEU A 42 3.79 9.38 -16.72
N THR A 43 4.72 9.23 -15.78
CA THR A 43 4.50 8.74 -14.41
C THR A 43 4.95 9.70 -13.32
N TYR A 44 5.80 10.70 -13.63
CA TYR A 44 6.29 11.69 -12.68
C TYR A 44 6.07 13.11 -13.19
N ASN A 45 5.88 14.06 -12.28
CA ASN A 45 5.56 15.46 -12.60
C ASN A 45 6.72 16.20 -13.28
N ASP A 46 7.97 15.79 -13.03
CA ASP A 46 9.19 16.41 -13.55
C ASP A 46 9.70 15.75 -14.84
N GLN A 47 8.96 14.77 -15.37
CA GLN A 47 9.34 14.13 -16.63
C GLN A 47 9.18 15.10 -17.80
N PRO A 48 10.17 15.17 -18.70
CA PRO A 48 10.05 15.98 -19.90
C PRO A 48 8.94 15.41 -20.80
N VAL A 49 8.21 16.31 -21.47
CA VAL A 49 7.20 15.94 -22.46
C VAL A 49 7.85 15.09 -23.57
N PRO A 50 7.38 13.85 -23.84
CA PRO A 50 7.98 12.97 -24.83
C PRO A 50 7.96 13.58 -26.24
N ALA A 51 9.09 13.49 -26.94
CA ALA A 51 9.24 14.06 -28.29
C ALA A 51 8.34 13.37 -29.33
N GLU A 52 7.82 12.18 -29.02
CA GLU A 52 6.90 11.41 -29.83
C GLU A 52 5.46 11.98 -29.82
N LEU A 53 5.16 12.92 -28.92
CA LEU A 53 3.85 13.55 -28.84
C LEU A 53 3.64 14.59 -29.96
N PRO A 54 2.43 14.68 -30.54
CA PRO A 54 2.09 15.75 -31.48
C PRO A 54 2.32 17.14 -30.86
N PRO A 55 2.78 18.15 -31.64
CA PRO A 55 3.07 19.49 -31.12
C PRO A 55 1.88 20.21 -30.45
N SER A 56 0.64 19.82 -30.77
CA SER A 56 -0.57 20.36 -30.15
C SER A 56 -0.71 19.91 -28.70
N ILE A 57 -0.63 18.62 -28.43
CA ILE A 57 -0.68 18.09 -27.06
C ILE A 57 0.61 18.39 -26.28
N GLY A 58 1.77 18.37 -26.94
CA GLY A 58 3.04 18.71 -26.28
C GLY A 58 3.04 20.13 -25.71
N ARG A 59 2.66 21.13 -26.52
CA ARG A 59 2.52 22.51 -26.05
C ARG A 59 1.43 22.68 -24.99
N TRP A 60 0.34 21.92 -25.09
CA TRP A 60 -0.71 21.98 -24.09
C TRP A 60 -0.22 21.48 -22.73
N LEU A 61 0.54 20.38 -22.70
CA LEU A 61 1.16 19.85 -21.48
C LEU A 61 2.18 20.84 -20.89
N ASP A 62 3.03 21.45 -21.71
CA ASP A 62 3.98 22.47 -21.25
C ASP A 62 3.27 23.67 -20.60
N GLN A 63 2.10 24.07 -21.14
CA GLN A 63 1.34 25.23 -20.65
C GLN A 63 0.52 24.95 -19.38
N HIS A 64 0.13 23.69 -19.15
CA HIS A 64 -0.81 23.33 -18.07
C HIS A 64 -0.19 22.38 -17.03
N GLY A 65 1.09 22.03 -17.16
CA GLY A 65 1.83 21.17 -16.23
C GLY A 65 2.31 21.88 -14.96
N GLU A 66 2.35 23.22 -14.95
CA GLU A 66 2.82 24.00 -13.81
C GLU A 66 1.70 24.30 -12.79
N LEU A 67 2.10 24.44 -11.52
CA LEU A 67 1.18 24.88 -10.47
C LEU A 67 0.80 26.35 -10.66
N PRO A 68 -0.45 26.77 -10.34
CA PRO A 68 -0.83 28.17 -10.39
C PRO A 68 0.01 29.07 -9.47
N ASP A 69 0.29 30.31 -9.89
CA ASP A 69 1.14 31.26 -9.15
C ASP A 69 0.65 31.60 -7.73
N TRP A 70 -0.65 31.46 -7.48
CA TRP A 70 -1.26 31.75 -6.17
C TRP A 70 -1.08 30.62 -5.15
N VAL A 71 -0.45 29.50 -5.53
CA VAL A 71 -0.29 28.33 -4.68
C VAL A 71 0.72 28.58 -3.56
N ASP A 72 0.24 28.49 -2.33
CA ASP A 72 1.01 28.40 -1.10
C ASP A 72 1.39 26.94 -0.87
N ARG A 73 2.68 26.64 -1.00
CA ARG A 73 3.23 25.29 -0.92
C ARG A 73 3.11 24.71 0.48
N ASP A 74 3.25 25.53 1.53
CA ASP A 74 3.16 25.06 2.91
C ASP A 74 1.72 24.61 3.22
N ARG A 75 0.72 25.35 2.72
CA ARG A 75 -0.69 24.94 2.82
C ARG A 75 -0.99 23.68 2.01
N LEU A 76 -0.38 23.57 0.84
CA LEU A 76 -0.53 22.40 -0.03
C LEU A 76 0.01 21.12 0.65
N GLU A 77 1.16 21.20 1.30
CA GLU A 77 1.77 20.11 2.07
C GLU A 77 0.91 19.72 3.29
N ARG A 78 0.42 20.70 4.06
CA ARG A 78 -0.43 20.42 5.23
C ARG A 78 -1.75 19.73 4.86
N GLY A 79 -2.31 20.03 3.69
CA GLY A 79 -3.49 19.34 3.16
C GLY A 79 -3.32 17.82 3.03
N CYS A 80 -2.08 17.30 2.95
CA CYS A 80 -1.82 15.86 2.94
C CYS A 80 -1.92 15.19 4.31
N ILE A 81 -1.75 15.95 5.41
CA ILE A 81 -1.74 15.42 6.78
C ILE A 81 -3.05 14.70 7.07
N VAL A 82 -4.18 15.27 6.65
CA VAL A 82 -5.50 14.65 6.82
C VAL A 82 -5.56 13.26 6.19
N VAL A 83 -4.93 13.03 5.03
CA VAL A 83 -4.92 11.70 4.39
C VAL A 83 -3.89 10.77 5.03
N VAL A 84 -2.76 11.29 5.52
CA VAL A 84 -1.79 10.50 6.28
C VAL A 84 -2.38 10.01 7.61
N GLU A 85 -3.09 10.88 8.33
CA GLU A 85 -3.64 10.58 9.66
C GLU A 85 -5.00 9.88 9.62
N HIS A 86 -5.84 10.23 8.65
CA HIS A 86 -7.21 9.73 8.50
C HIS A 86 -7.45 8.92 7.22
N GLY A 87 -6.39 8.45 6.55
CA GLY A 87 -6.47 7.69 5.30
C GLY A 87 -7.53 6.58 5.27
N PRO A 88 -7.64 5.72 6.31
CA PRO A 88 -8.71 4.72 6.37
C PRO A 88 -10.13 5.31 6.36
N GLN A 89 -10.35 6.41 7.08
CA GLN A 89 -11.63 7.11 7.16
C GLN A 89 -11.96 7.81 5.84
N VAL A 90 -10.97 8.44 5.20
CA VAL A 90 -11.09 9.04 3.86
C VAL A 90 -11.47 7.97 2.84
N CYS A 91 -10.82 6.80 2.87
CA CYS A 91 -11.14 5.70 1.97
C CYS A 91 -12.56 5.15 2.22
N VAL A 92 -12.99 5.04 3.48
CA VAL A 92 -14.36 4.62 3.81
C VAL A 92 -15.38 5.65 3.31
N ALA A 93 -15.15 6.94 3.53
CA ALA A 93 -16.03 8.00 3.04
C ALA A 93 -16.08 8.02 1.50
N LEU A 94 -14.94 7.84 0.83
CA LEU A 94 -14.85 7.76 -0.63
C LEU A 94 -15.64 6.56 -1.16
N ALA A 95 -15.42 5.37 -0.58
CA ALA A 95 -16.04 4.14 -1.04
C ALA A 95 -17.54 4.07 -0.73
N THR A 96 -17.99 4.56 0.43
CA THR A 96 -19.37 4.36 0.90
C THR A 96 -20.26 5.58 0.71
N ALA A 97 -19.73 6.80 0.76
CA ALA A 97 -20.55 8.02 0.70
C ALA A 97 -20.38 8.78 -0.63
N SER A 98 -19.15 9.15 -1.01
CA SER A 98 -18.89 10.01 -2.17
C SER A 98 -19.48 9.47 -3.47
N LEU A 99 -19.23 8.20 -3.81
CA LEU A 99 -19.73 7.60 -5.06
C LEU A 99 -21.25 7.48 -5.08
N VAL A 100 -21.84 7.03 -3.97
CA VAL A 100 -23.29 6.85 -3.86
C VAL A 100 -24.01 8.21 -3.96
N TYR A 101 -23.43 9.24 -3.35
CA TYR A 101 -23.90 10.62 -3.49
C TYR A 101 -23.86 11.09 -4.95
N CYS A 102 -22.75 10.84 -5.66
CA CYS A 102 -22.65 11.16 -7.10
C CYS A 102 -23.68 10.41 -7.97
N TYR A 103 -24.05 9.18 -7.61
CA TYR A 103 -25.07 8.41 -8.35
C TYR A 103 -26.49 8.98 -8.22
N ALA A 104 -26.76 9.78 -7.18
CA ALA A 104 -28.00 10.54 -7.07
C ALA A 104 -28.04 11.75 -8.04
N GLY A 105 -26.88 12.25 -8.47
CA GLY A 105 -26.75 13.35 -9.42
C GLY A 105 -27.16 12.95 -10.85
N TYR A 106 -28.39 13.25 -11.22
CA TYR A 106 -28.99 12.71 -12.46
C TYR A 106 -28.26 13.12 -13.75
N PRO A 107 -27.83 14.37 -13.98
CA PRO A 107 -27.10 14.68 -15.21
C PRO A 107 -25.77 13.92 -15.28
N GLY A 108 -25.05 13.83 -14.15
CA GLY A 108 -23.76 13.14 -14.07
C GLY A 108 -23.85 11.65 -14.35
N ILE A 109 -24.84 10.96 -13.78
CA ILE A 109 -25.01 9.50 -13.98
C ILE A 109 -25.34 9.13 -15.43
N LYS A 110 -25.98 10.02 -16.19
CA LYS A 110 -26.22 9.80 -17.63
C LYS A 110 -24.91 9.79 -18.43
N VAL A 111 -23.97 10.68 -18.14
CA VAL A 111 -22.65 10.71 -18.80
C VAL A 111 -21.89 9.41 -18.53
N LEU A 112 -21.91 8.93 -17.28
CA LEU A 112 -21.29 7.66 -16.91
C LEU A 112 -21.88 6.48 -17.68
N THR A 113 -23.20 6.48 -17.89
CA THR A 113 -23.91 5.45 -18.65
C THR A 113 -23.62 5.52 -20.15
N PHE A 114 -23.67 6.71 -20.75
CA PHE A 114 -23.42 6.91 -22.17
C PHE A 114 -21.98 6.60 -22.57
N SER A 115 -21.03 6.79 -21.66
CA SER A 115 -19.64 6.39 -21.89
C SER A 115 -19.43 4.86 -22.00
N ARG A 116 -20.47 4.04 -21.74
CA ARG A 116 -20.51 2.55 -21.72
C ARG A 116 -19.45 1.85 -20.85
N ARG A 117 -18.53 2.60 -20.23
CA ARG A 117 -17.43 2.08 -19.41
C ARG A 117 -17.87 1.61 -18.02
N LEU A 118 -18.96 2.12 -17.43
CA LEU A 118 -19.44 1.62 -16.13
C LEU A 118 -20.28 0.33 -16.25
N GLY A 119 -21.00 0.10 -17.35
CA GLY A 119 -21.78 -1.13 -17.53
C GLY A 119 -20.93 -2.39 -17.78
N GLN A 120 -19.71 -2.22 -18.29
CA GLN A 120 -18.77 -3.30 -18.63
C GLN A 120 -17.55 -3.36 -17.71
N ASP A 121 -17.09 -2.23 -17.15
CA ASP A 121 -15.87 -2.10 -16.34
C ASP A 121 -16.06 -1.25 -15.05
N ALA A 122 -17.20 -1.37 -14.35
CA ALA A 122 -17.48 -0.62 -13.11
C ALA A 122 -16.35 -0.67 -12.08
N ASP A 123 -15.84 -1.88 -11.81
CA ASP A 123 -14.78 -2.13 -10.83
C ASP A 123 -13.50 -1.36 -11.16
N ARG A 124 -13.13 -1.33 -12.44
CA ARG A 124 -11.93 -0.63 -12.91
C ARG A 124 -12.09 0.87 -12.71
N ARG A 125 -13.23 1.45 -13.05
CA ARG A 125 -13.43 2.90 -12.97
C ARG A 125 -13.59 3.42 -11.54
N VAL A 126 -14.22 2.65 -10.66
CA VAL A 126 -14.22 2.93 -9.21
C VAL A 126 -12.79 2.88 -8.67
N GLY A 127 -11.99 1.90 -9.12
CA GLY A 127 -10.57 1.82 -8.82
C GLY A 127 -9.76 3.02 -9.34
N GLU A 128 -9.99 3.47 -10.57
CA GLU A 128 -9.34 4.63 -11.20
C GLU A 128 -9.58 5.91 -10.38
N THR A 129 -10.82 6.18 -9.94
CA THR A 129 -11.12 7.34 -9.08
C THR A 129 -10.46 7.22 -7.71
N ALA A 130 -10.52 6.05 -7.08
CA ALA A 130 -9.87 5.84 -5.79
C ALA A 130 -8.35 6.05 -5.87
N GLN A 131 -7.72 5.52 -6.92
CA GLN A 131 -6.29 5.72 -7.18
C GLN A 131 -5.96 7.18 -7.46
N PHE A 132 -6.76 7.89 -8.26
CA PHE A 132 -6.58 9.31 -8.51
C PHE A 132 -6.59 10.11 -7.21
N VAL A 133 -7.63 9.97 -6.39
CA VAL A 133 -7.77 10.69 -5.12
C VAL A 133 -6.58 10.42 -4.20
N LEU A 134 -6.16 9.16 -4.08
CA LEU A 134 -5.03 8.80 -3.24
C LEU A 134 -3.70 9.33 -3.78
N ALA A 135 -3.50 9.30 -5.09
CA ALA A 135 -2.30 9.82 -5.73
C ALA A 135 -2.18 11.33 -5.51
N VAL A 136 -3.25 12.10 -5.79
CA VAL A 136 -3.22 13.57 -5.63
C VAL A 136 -3.24 14.01 -4.16
N MET A 137 -3.55 13.14 -3.21
CA MET A 137 -3.54 13.43 -1.77
C MET A 137 -2.31 12.91 -1.02
N SER A 138 -1.42 12.17 -1.70
CA SER A 138 -0.21 11.64 -1.08
C SER A 138 0.80 12.77 -0.80
N PRO A 139 1.55 12.73 0.32
CA PRO A 139 2.63 13.67 0.60
C PRO A 139 3.62 13.79 -0.57
N GLY A 140 3.99 15.02 -0.93
CA GLY A 140 4.90 15.31 -2.04
C GLY A 140 4.34 15.07 -3.44
N SER A 141 3.08 14.66 -3.63
CA SER A 141 2.55 14.34 -4.97
C SER A 141 2.39 15.54 -5.91
N LEU A 142 2.54 16.76 -5.39
CA LEU A 142 2.55 18.02 -6.16
C LEU A 142 3.89 18.78 -6.00
N ASP A 143 4.88 18.21 -5.31
CA ASP A 143 6.20 18.83 -5.08
C ASP A 143 7.30 18.16 -5.91
N PRO A 144 8.37 18.89 -6.25
CA PRO A 144 9.63 18.28 -6.70
C PRO A 144 10.45 17.66 -5.55
N CYS A 145 10.51 18.30 -4.38
CA CYS A 145 11.25 17.85 -3.19
C CYS A 145 10.65 18.49 -1.93
N GLY A 146 9.94 17.75 -1.06
CA GLY A 146 9.32 18.35 0.15
C GLY A 146 9.00 17.39 1.31
N ARG A 147 9.22 17.86 2.56
CA ARG A 147 8.84 17.29 3.87
C ARG A 147 8.51 18.43 4.87
N GLY A 148 7.23 18.62 5.21
CA GLY A 148 6.54 18.23 6.45
C GLY A 148 6.59 19.16 7.68
N VAL A 149 5.42 19.69 8.12
CA VAL A 149 5.22 20.37 9.43
C VAL A 149 3.76 20.25 9.98
N ARG A 150 3.66 20.36 11.33
CA ARG A 150 2.58 20.24 12.36
C ARG A 150 1.14 20.73 12.10
N ILE A 151 0.28 20.19 12.98
CA ILE A 151 -1.20 20.13 13.11
C ILE A 151 -1.81 21.34 13.88
N ASP A 152 -2.89 21.94 13.37
CA ASP A 152 -3.85 22.81 14.09
C ASP A 152 -5.30 22.74 13.50
N ASP A 153 -6.25 23.55 14.01
CA ASP A 153 -7.66 23.63 13.57
C ASP A 153 -7.87 24.06 12.07
N GLN A 154 -6.80 24.42 11.36
CA GLN A 154 -6.78 24.82 9.94
C GLN A 154 -6.73 23.62 8.97
N GLU A 155 -6.50 22.39 9.47
CA GLU A 155 -6.36 21.19 8.64
C GLU A 155 -7.52 20.94 7.63
N PRO A 156 -8.81 21.08 7.99
CA PRO A 156 -9.89 20.90 7.04
C PRO A 156 -9.86 21.94 5.91
N GLU A 157 -9.48 23.18 6.22
CA GLU A 157 -9.36 24.27 5.24
C GLU A 157 -8.13 24.08 4.34
N ASP A 158 -7.04 23.52 4.85
CA ASP A 158 -5.86 23.19 4.04
C ASP A 158 -6.09 21.94 3.17
N TYR A 159 -6.90 20.98 3.64
CA TYR A 159 -7.40 19.87 2.80
C TYR A 159 -8.31 20.39 1.67
N HIS A 160 -9.22 21.32 1.97
CA HIS A 160 -10.05 21.99 0.95
C HIS A 160 -9.20 22.83 0.00
N TYR A 161 -8.22 23.57 0.51
CA TYR A 161 -7.26 24.36 -0.27
C TYR A 161 -6.57 23.49 -1.33
N ARG A 162 -6.10 22.30 -0.96
CA ARG A 162 -5.51 21.34 -1.89
C ARG A 162 -6.51 20.92 -2.98
N TRP A 163 -7.77 20.66 -2.63
CA TRP A 163 -8.83 20.40 -3.61
C TRP A 163 -9.12 21.58 -4.54
N ARG A 164 -8.94 22.82 -4.08
CA ARG A 164 -9.06 24.01 -4.94
C ARG A 164 -7.96 24.04 -6.00
N VAL A 165 -6.71 23.78 -5.59
CA VAL A 165 -5.56 23.70 -6.51
C VAL A 165 -5.80 22.60 -7.53
N ILE A 166 -6.19 21.40 -7.07
CA ILE A 166 -6.49 20.26 -7.95
C ILE A 166 -7.66 20.59 -8.90
N GLY A 167 -8.72 21.25 -8.41
CA GLY A 167 -9.85 21.67 -9.24
C GLY A 167 -9.42 22.55 -10.40
N GLN A 168 -8.53 23.52 -10.15
CA GLN A 168 -7.98 24.37 -11.22
C GLN A 168 -7.09 23.58 -12.17
N MET A 169 -6.23 22.68 -11.66
CA MET A 169 -5.41 21.81 -12.51
C MET A 169 -6.25 20.84 -13.37
N LEU A 170 -7.47 20.48 -12.91
CA LEU A 170 -8.45 19.73 -13.68
C LEU A 170 -9.21 20.59 -14.72
N GLY A 171 -8.87 21.87 -14.85
CA GLY A 171 -9.48 22.79 -15.81
C GLY A 171 -10.76 23.49 -15.33
N ILE A 172 -11.12 23.38 -14.04
CA ILE A 172 -12.28 24.09 -13.50
C ILE A 172 -11.96 25.57 -13.36
N ASP A 173 -12.83 26.44 -13.88
CA ASP A 173 -12.73 27.88 -13.73
C ASP A 173 -12.55 28.26 -12.24
N PRO A 174 -11.44 28.93 -11.85
CA PRO A 174 -11.21 29.33 -10.46
C PRO A 174 -12.35 30.13 -9.83
N ALA A 175 -13.13 30.86 -10.62
CA ALA A 175 -14.31 31.61 -10.15
C ALA A 175 -15.47 30.70 -9.71
N ALA A 176 -15.50 29.46 -10.19
CA ALA A 176 -16.50 28.45 -9.83
C ALA A 176 -16.06 27.57 -8.64
N ILE A 177 -14.78 27.62 -8.26
CA ILE A 177 -14.23 26.82 -7.16
C ILE A 177 -14.48 27.51 -5.81
N PRO A 178 -15.07 26.83 -4.81
CA PRO A 178 -15.30 27.42 -3.49
C PRO A 178 -14.03 27.89 -2.80
N ALA A 179 -14.04 29.12 -2.29
CA ALA A 179 -12.89 29.71 -1.61
C ALA A 179 -12.53 29.01 -0.29
N ASP A 180 -13.54 28.49 0.41
CA ASP A 180 -13.46 27.88 1.74
C ASP A 180 -14.52 26.77 1.91
N LEU A 181 -14.46 26.03 3.03
CA LEU A 181 -15.39 24.94 3.31
C LEU A 181 -16.85 25.40 3.49
N ALA A 182 -17.08 26.61 4.00
CA ALA A 182 -18.44 27.12 4.18
C ALA A 182 -19.11 27.30 2.81
N ARG A 183 -18.39 27.89 1.85
CA ARG A 183 -18.85 28.02 0.46
C ARG A 183 -18.94 26.66 -0.24
N ALA A 184 -18.06 25.71 0.08
CA ALA A 184 -18.15 24.36 -0.47
C ALA A 184 -19.44 23.64 -0.04
N ARG A 185 -19.86 23.81 1.22
CA ARG A 185 -21.14 23.27 1.73
C ARG A 185 -22.34 23.89 1.03
N GLU A 186 -22.37 25.23 0.92
CA GLU A 186 -23.42 25.94 0.18
C GLU A 186 -23.54 25.44 -1.27
N LEU A 187 -22.41 25.31 -1.98
CA LEU A 187 -22.42 24.80 -3.35
C LEU A 187 -22.92 23.36 -3.44
N THR A 188 -22.50 22.51 -2.50
CA THR A 188 -22.91 21.11 -2.44
C THR A 188 -24.42 20.97 -2.27
N GLU A 189 -25.00 21.75 -1.35
CA GLU A 189 -26.46 21.80 -1.12
C GLU A 189 -27.21 22.27 -2.36
N GLU A 190 -26.73 23.32 -3.04
CA GLU A 190 -27.36 23.83 -4.26
C GLU A 190 -27.25 22.85 -5.44
N ILE A 191 -26.10 22.19 -5.63
CA ILE A 191 -25.94 21.16 -6.66
C ILE A 191 -26.89 19.99 -6.38
N ALA A 192 -27.00 19.54 -5.12
CA ALA A 192 -27.91 18.48 -4.73
C ALA A 192 -29.36 18.86 -5.01
N ARG A 193 -29.81 20.02 -4.53
CA ARG A 193 -31.16 20.54 -4.74
C ARG A 193 -31.55 20.58 -6.22
N ARG A 194 -30.62 20.97 -7.09
CA ARG A 194 -30.87 21.12 -8.54
C ARG A 194 -30.83 19.80 -9.31
N ASN A 195 -30.02 18.84 -8.87
CA ASN A 195 -29.64 17.70 -9.71
C ASN A 195 -29.97 16.33 -9.13
N HIS A 196 -30.18 16.21 -7.82
CA HIS A 196 -30.47 14.94 -7.17
C HIS A 196 -31.89 14.49 -7.48
N ARG A 197 -32.01 13.30 -8.09
CA ARG A 197 -33.29 12.65 -8.34
C ARG A 197 -33.08 11.18 -8.63
N ARG A 198 -34.14 10.40 -8.39
CA ARG A 198 -34.15 8.96 -8.65
C ARG A 198 -33.91 8.67 -10.12
N SER A 199 -33.07 7.68 -10.40
CA SER A 199 -32.79 7.18 -11.75
C SER A 199 -32.50 5.69 -11.75
N ASP A 200 -32.88 4.99 -12.83
CA ASP A 200 -32.60 3.56 -12.97
C ASP A 200 -31.08 3.29 -13.01
N GLU A 201 -30.32 4.19 -13.64
CA GLU A 201 -28.86 4.10 -13.71
C GLU A 201 -28.21 4.31 -12.34
N GLY A 202 -28.67 5.28 -11.55
CA GLY A 202 -28.17 5.52 -10.20
C GLY A 202 -28.42 4.34 -9.26
N ILE A 203 -29.59 3.70 -9.39
CA ILE A 203 -29.94 2.47 -8.66
C ILE A 203 -29.04 1.31 -9.08
N LEU A 204 -28.87 1.11 -10.39
CA LEU A 204 -28.04 0.04 -10.93
C LEU A 204 -26.58 0.18 -10.47
N MET A 205 -26.01 1.40 -10.52
CA MET A 205 -24.63 1.64 -10.11
C MET A 205 -24.44 1.48 -8.59
N THR A 206 -25.40 1.93 -7.81
CA THR A 206 -25.38 1.74 -6.34
C THR A 206 -25.42 0.26 -5.98
N ARG A 207 -26.25 -0.52 -6.66
CA ARG A 207 -26.31 -1.97 -6.47
C ARG A 207 -24.98 -2.64 -6.81
N ALA A 208 -24.39 -2.32 -7.96
CA ALA A 208 -23.10 -2.87 -8.38
C ALA A 208 -22.00 -2.54 -7.34
N LEU A 209 -21.98 -1.31 -6.84
CA LEU A 209 -21.02 -0.88 -5.81
C LEU A 209 -21.22 -1.63 -4.48
N VAL A 210 -22.47 -1.83 -4.05
CA VAL A 210 -22.79 -2.62 -2.84
C VAL A 210 -22.37 -4.07 -3.00
N GLU A 211 -22.60 -4.68 -4.17
CA GLU A 211 -22.17 -6.05 -4.48
C GLU A 211 -20.63 -6.16 -4.48
N LEU A 212 -19.92 -5.17 -5.04
CA LEU A 212 -18.46 -5.09 -5.00
C LEU A 212 -17.93 -5.04 -3.55
N HIS A 213 -18.55 -4.23 -2.69
CA HIS A 213 -18.18 -4.16 -1.27
C HIS A 213 -18.48 -5.47 -0.54
N ALA A 214 -19.67 -6.05 -0.75
CA ALA A 214 -20.07 -7.31 -0.12
C ALA A 214 -19.11 -8.45 -0.47
N ASN A 215 -18.68 -8.54 -1.74
CA ASN A 215 -17.69 -9.51 -2.20
C ASN A 215 -16.29 -9.30 -1.60
N SER A 216 -16.02 -8.12 -1.05
CA SER A 216 -14.75 -7.75 -0.43
C SER A 216 -14.77 -7.93 1.09
N LEU A 217 -15.93 -8.20 1.70
CA LEU A 217 -16.10 -8.36 3.14
C LEU A 217 -16.22 -9.84 3.55
N PRO A 218 -15.89 -10.20 4.80
CA PRO A 218 -16.12 -11.54 5.31
C PRO A 218 -17.62 -11.90 5.30
N THR A 219 -17.92 -13.19 5.11
CA THR A 219 -19.29 -13.70 5.16
C THR A 219 -19.97 -13.32 6.49
N GLY A 220 -21.16 -12.74 6.41
CA GLY A 220 -21.94 -12.22 7.54
C GLY A 220 -21.89 -10.69 7.69
N PHE A 221 -20.92 -10.01 7.08
CA PHE A 221 -20.71 -8.55 7.14
C PHE A 221 -21.14 -7.81 5.87
N GLU A 222 -21.82 -8.49 4.94
CA GLU A 222 -22.20 -7.95 3.63
C GLU A 222 -23.08 -6.69 3.74
N GLY A 223 -23.82 -6.55 4.84
CA GLY A 223 -24.67 -5.38 5.12
C GLY A 223 -23.96 -4.17 5.73
N ALA A 224 -22.67 -4.24 6.07
CA ALA A 224 -21.98 -3.13 6.73
C ALA A 224 -21.87 -1.86 5.86
N ALA A 225 -21.55 -2.02 4.57
CA ALA A 225 -21.40 -0.90 3.65
C ALA A 225 -22.71 -0.12 3.42
N PRO A 226 -23.87 -0.76 3.17
CA PRO A 226 -25.15 -0.06 3.11
C PRO A 226 -25.52 0.72 4.38
N VAL A 227 -25.24 0.17 5.57
CA VAL A 227 -25.57 0.86 6.83
C VAL A 227 -24.67 2.07 7.06
N LEU A 228 -23.37 1.95 6.76
CA LEU A 228 -22.44 3.08 6.84
C LEU A 228 -22.79 4.18 5.82
N THR A 229 -23.15 3.79 4.60
CA THR A 229 -23.60 4.72 3.54
C THR A 229 -24.82 5.53 4.03
N ARG A 230 -25.81 4.84 4.61
CA ARG A 230 -27.01 5.46 5.17
C ARG A 230 -26.72 6.41 6.31
N TYR A 231 -25.78 6.06 7.19
CA TYR A 231 -25.32 6.92 8.27
C TYR A 231 -24.65 8.20 7.76
N LEU A 232 -23.81 8.10 6.71
CA LEU A 232 -23.05 9.24 6.19
C LEU A 232 -23.86 10.17 5.28
N LEU A 233 -24.77 9.62 4.46
CA LEU A 233 -25.53 10.39 3.47
C LEU A 233 -26.95 10.78 3.90
N GLY A 234 -27.46 10.14 4.96
CA GLY A 234 -28.86 10.27 5.36
C GLY A 234 -29.82 9.47 4.48
N GLU A 235 -31.08 9.38 4.94
CA GLU A 235 -32.09 8.53 4.30
C GLU A 235 -32.55 9.09 2.94
N GLU A 236 -32.64 10.41 2.80
CA GLU A 236 -33.13 11.07 1.59
C GLU A 236 -32.33 10.68 0.35
N VAL A 237 -31.00 10.80 0.39
CA VAL A 237 -30.12 10.40 -0.72
C VAL A 237 -30.18 8.89 -0.94
N CYS A 238 -30.21 8.09 0.14
CA CYS A 238 -30.25 6.63 0.06
C CYS A 238 -31.54 6.10 -0.58
N GLU A 239 -32.67 6.79 -0.41
CA GLU A 239 -33.93 6.48 -1.07
C GLU A 239 -33.87 6.74 -2.58
N LEU A 240 -33.23 7.83 -3.02
CA LEU A 240 -33.08 8.16 -4.44
C LEU A 240 -32.33 7.07 -5.21
N VAL A 241 -31.35 6.43 -4.58
CA VAL A 241 -30.54 5.36 -5.17
C VAL A 241 -31.02 3.95 -4.80
N ALA A 242 -32.15 3.83 -4.11
CA ALA A 242 -32.73 2.56 -3.64
C ALA A 242 -31.73 1.66 -2.89
N LEU A 243 -30.96 2.26 -1.97
CA LEU A 243 -29.94 1.54 -1.21
C LEU A 243 -30.60 0.41 -0.38
N PRO A 244 -30.15 -0.85 -0.50
CA PRO A 244 -30.78 -1.96 0.20
C PRO A 244 -30.68 -1.81 1.72
N ARG A 245 -31.75 -2.20 2.42
CA ARG A 245 -31.72 -2.38 3.87
C ARG A 245 -31.21 -3.78 4.22
N SER A 246 -30.59 -3.89 5.38
CA SER A 246 -30.01 -5.12 5.91
C SER A 246 -30.42 -5.32 7.37
N ARG A 247 -30.20 -6.54 7.88
CA ARG A 247 -30.42 -6.85 9.31
C ARG A 247 -29.57 -5.99 10.27
N TRP A 248 -28.52 -5.36 9.76
CA TRP A 248 -27.61 -4.50 10.52
C TRP A 248 -28.18 -3.09 10.78
N ASP A 249 -29.19 -2.65 10.02
CA ASP A 249 -29.83 -1.34 10.24
C ASP A 249 -30.45 -1.23 11.65
N ARG A 250 -30.92 -2.34 12.22
CA ARG A 250 -31.44 -2.39 13.60
C ARG A 250 -30.35 -2.28 14.67
N ALA A 251 -29.12 -2.71 14.37
CA ALA A 251 -28.01 -2.66 15.32
C ALA A 251 -27.40 -1.25 15.43
N MET A 252 -27.42 -0.47 14.35
CA MET A 252 -26.87 0.90 14.32
C MET A 252 -27.76 1.92 15.05
N ASN A 253 -29.09 1.73 15.06
CA ASN A 253 -30.03 2.59 15.81
C ASN A 253 -29.81 2.54 17.33
N TRP A 254 -29.11 1.53 17.84
CA TRP A 254 -28.71 1.44 19.25
C TRP A 254 -27.55 2.40 19.59
N GLN A 255 -26.85 2.91 18.57
CA GLN A 255 -25.61 3.69 18.69
C GLN A 255 -25.83 5.19 18.87
N SER A 256 -27.02 5.74 18.58
CA SER A 256 -27.35 7.16 18.81
C SER A 256 -27.24 7.58 20.29
N GLY A 257 -27.33 6.62 21.22
CA GLY A 257 -27.06 6.84 22.65
C GLY A 257 -25.58 6.78 23.03
N VAL A 258 -24.78 5.97 22.31
CA VAL A 258 -23.37 5.69 22.61
C VAL A 258 -22.42 6.61 21.83
N GLY A 259 -22.84 7.20 20.71
CA GLY A 259 -22.05 8.17 19.94
C GLY A 259 -21.59 9.38 20.78
N ARG A 260 -22.47 9.89 21.66
CA ARG A 260 -22.11 10.97 22.62
C ARG A 260 -21.16 10.54 23.74
N VAL A 261 -21.03 9.24 23.98
CA VAL A 261 -20.07 8.64 24.92
C VAL A 261 -18.77 8.31 24.20
N LEU A 262 -18.84 7.94 22.92
CA LEU A 262 -17.70 7.65 22.05
C LEU A 262 -16.99 8.92 21.57
N ASP A 263 -17.67 10.05 21.35
CA ASP A 263 -17.01 11.34 21.07
C ASP A 263 -16.24 11.85 22.29
N ARG A 264 -16.74 11.58 23.51
CA ARG A 264 -15.98 11.79 24.76
C ARG A 264 -14.85 10.78 24.96
N ALA A 265 -14.87 9.64 24.24
CA ALA A 265 -13.84 8.61 24.30
C ALA A 265 -12.84 8.67 23.13
N GLN A 266 -13.14 9.38 22.04
CA GLN A 266 -12.19 9.67 20.96
C GLN A 266 -11.10 10.64 21.41
N SER A 267 -11.38 11.44 22.44
CA SER A 267 -10.40 12.22 23.19
C SER A 267 -9.58 11.38 24.20
N ALA A 268 -9.86 10.08 24.35
CA ALA A 268 -9.13 9.19 25.24
C ALA A 268 -8.24 8.20 24.46
N ARG A 269 -6.92 8.26 24.69
CA ARG A 269 -5.91 7.31 24.20
C ARG A 269 -6.20 5.90 24.74
N GLY A 270 -7.02 5.11 24.05
CA GLY A 270 -7.45 3.79 24.55
C GLY A 270 -7.83 2.74 23.48
N PRO A 271 -7.95 1.46 23.88
CA PRO A 271 -7.98 0.28 23.00
C PRO A 271 -9.23 0.15 22.11
N VAL A 272 -10.35 0.79 22.46
CA VAL A 272 -11.61 0.73 21.69
C VAL A 272 -11.52 1.54 20.39
N GLY A 273 -10.77 2.65 20.37
CA GLY A 273 -10.51 3.43 19.15
C GLY A 273 -9.65 2.71 18.11
N SER A 274 -8.96 1.64 18.51
CA SER A 274 -8.14 0.80 17.61
C SER A 274 -9.00 -0.16 16.79
N LEU A 275 -10.15 -0.62 17.31
CA LEU A 275 -11.01 -1.62 16.64
C LEU A 275 -11.77 -1.03 15.44
N THR A 276 -12.24 0.20 15.53
CA THR A 276 -12.86 0.94 14.41
C THR A 276 -11.84 1.33 13.35
N LYS A 277 -10.62 1.73 13.74
CA LYS A 277 -9.49 1.92 12.81
C LYS A 277 -9.09 0.62 12.10
N MET A 278 -9.17 -0.52 12.77
CA MET A 278 -8.76 -1.83 12.28
C MET A 278 -9.69 -2.42 11.20
N VAL A 279 -11.02 -2.28 11.36
CA VAL A 279 -11.99 -2.79 10.38
C VAL A 279 -12.01 -1.92 9.12
N GLY A 280 -11.84 -0.59 9.27
CA GLY A 280 -11.71 0.34 8.14
C GLY A 280 -10.36 0.23 7.40
N ALA A 281 -9.26 0.03 8.12
CA ALA A 281 -7.93 -0.05 7.52
C ALA A 281 -7.63 -1.45 6.94
N GLY A 282 -7.90 -2.56 7.61
CA GLY A 282 -7.37 -3.87 7.17
C GLY A 282 -7.92 -4.40 5.84
N ILE A 283 -9.18 -4.10 5.53
CA ILE A 283 -9.89 -4.67 4.36
C ILE A 283 -9.74 -3.77 3.13
N LEU A 284 -9.65 -2.45 3.33
CA LEU A 284 -9.53 -1.48 2.25
C LEU A 284 -8.07 -1.15 1.94
N ASN A 285 -7.18 -1.10 2.93
CA ASN A 285 -5.76 -0.75 2.76
C ASN A 285 -5.01 -1.75 1.85
N GLN A 286 -5.33 -3.04 1.87
CA GLN A 286 -4.65 -4.01 0.99
C GLN A 286 -5.09 -3.96 -0.48
N ARG A 287 -6.30 -3.46 -0.77
CA ARG A 287 -6.71 -3.16 -2.14
C ARG A 287 -6.32 -1.74 -2.53
N VAL A 288 -6.29 -0.78 -1.61
CA VAL A 288 -5.84 0.60 -1.84
C VAL A 288 -4.33 0.68 -2.07
N VAL A 289 -3.50 0.07 -1.21
CA VAL A 289 -2.05 -0.09 -1.42
C VAL A 289 -1.76 -1.07 -2.56
N GLY A 290 -2.61 -2.08 -2.76
CA GLY A 290 -2.52 -2.97 -3.94
C GLY A 290 -2.89 -2.28 -5.26
N MET A 291 -3.79 -1.30 -5.22
CA MET A 291 -4.20 -0.46 -6.34
C MET A 291 -3.16 0.62 -6.62
N ALA A 292 -2.59 1.23 -5.58
CA ALA A 292 -1.49 2.18 -5.69
C ALA A 292 -0.17 1.50 -6.11
N GLY A 293 0.03 0.23 -5.78
CA GLY A 293 1.35 -0.42 -5.86
C GLY A 293 1.53 -1.53 -6.90
N ARG A 294 0.52 -1.95 -7.69
CA ARG A 294 0.74 -3.03 -8.68
C ARG A 294 0.56 -2.66 -10.14
N HIS A 295 -0.14 -1.59 -10.46
CA HIS A 295 -0.08 -0.87 -11.74
C HIS A 295 -0.80 0.47 -11.48
N SER A 296 -0.12 1.61 -11.60
CA SER A 296 -0.83 2.91 -11.65
C SER A 296 -1.92 2.81 -12.71
N ALA A 297 -3.15 3.19 -12.40
CA ALA A 297 -4.19 3.28 -13.42
C ALA A 297 -3.66 4.18 -14.54
N SER A 298 -3.49 3.61 -15.72
CA SER A 298 -3.23 4.39 -16.90
C SER A 298 -4.52 5.08 -17.32
N PHE A 299 -4.60 6.38 -17.08
CA PHE A 299 -5.62 7.22 -17.68
C PHE A 299 -5.38 7.23 -19.19
N SER A 300 -6.40 6.84 -19.94
CA SER A 300 -6.31 6.72 -21.39
C SER A 300 -7.47 7.48 -22.03
N ILE A 301 -7.17 8.16 -23.14
CA ILE A 301 -8.18 8.85 -23.93
C ILE A 301 -9.12 7.78 -24.53
N PRO A 302 -10.43 7.82 -24.27
CA PRO A 302 -11.35 6.81 -24.74
C PRO A 302 -11.53 6.89 -26.26
N VAL A 303 -11.48 5.74 -26.94
CA VAL A 303 -11.82 5.62 -28.37
C VAL A 303 -13.28 5.20 -28.49
N LEU A 304 -14.15 6.06 -29.02
CA LEU A 304 -15.55 5.71 -29.26
C LEU A 304 -15.64 4.73 -30.45
N PRO A 305 -16.29 3.56 -30.31
CA PRO A 305 -16.51 2.66 -31.43
C PRO A 305 -17.40 3.34 -32.49
N GLY A 306 -16.84 3.61 -33.68
CA GLY A 306 -17.60 4.13 -34.84
C GLY A 306 -17.19 5.52 -35.36
N SER A 307 -16.08 6.10 -34.90
CA SER A 307 -15.61 7.42 -35.37
C SER A 307 -14.83 7.41 -36.70
N SER A 308 -14.66 6.26 -37.37
CA SER A 308 -14.19 6.31 -38.76
C SER A 308 -15.33 6.79 -39.65
N ALA A 309 -15.08 7.80 -40.49
CA ALA A 309 -16.05 8.33 -41.44
C ALA A 309 -16.63 7.26 -42.40
N ALA A 310 -15.99 6.09 -42.49
CA ALA A 310 -16.41 4.92 -43.26
C ALA A 310 -17.55 4.08 -42.62
N GLY A 311 -17.83 4.24 -41.32
CA GLY A 311 -18.80 3.39 -40.61
C GLY A 311 -20.27 3.75 -40.81
N ARG A 312 -20.59 4.95 -41.32
CA ARG A 312 -21.97 5.45 -41.40
C ARG A 312 -22.80 4.88 -42.57
N LEU A 313 -22.20 4.12 -43.48
CA LEU A 313 -22.90 3.54 -44.64
C LEU A 313 -23.03 2.00 -44.61
N ALA A 314 -22.49 1.31 -43.60
CA ALA A 314 -22.49 -0.16 -43.55
C ALA A 314 -23.47 -0.77 -42.51
N ALA A 315 -24.21 0.04 -41.76
CA ALA A 315 -25.16 -0.43 -40.74
C ALA A 315 -26.56 -0.81 -41.30
N CYS A 316 -26.67 -0.97 -42.61
CA CYS A 316 -27.85 -1.54 -43.29
C CYS A 316 -27.41 -2.54 -44.36
N SER A 317 -26.70 -3.60 -43.96
CA SER A 317 -26.86 -4.94 -44.56
C SER A 317 -25.88 -5.91 -43.91
N ARG A 318 -26.41 -7.10 -43.58
CA ARG A 318 -25.75 -8.36 -43.20
C ARG A 318 -25.94 -8.76 -41.74
N ALA A 319 -27.20 -9.10 -41.45
CA ALA A 319 -27.47 -10.33 -40.71
C ALA A 319 -27.31 -11.53 -41.67
N SER A 320 -26.87 -12.68 -41.12
CA SER A 320 -26.50 -13.94 -41.80
C SER A 320 -25.13 -13.84 -42.51
N THR A 321 -24.14 -14.69 -42.26
CA THR A 321 -24.19 -16.15 -42.16
C THR A 321 -22.98 -16.66 -41.35
N GLN A 322 -23.18 -17.74 -40.58
CA GLN A 322 -22.12 -18.57 -40.03
C GLN A 322 -21.30 -19.22 -41.15
N SER A 323 -19.98 -19.33 -40.98
CA SER A 323 -19.26 -20.58 -41.28
C SER A 323 -17.80 -20.53 -40.79
N SER A 324 -17.39 -21.66 -40.25
CA SER A 324 -16.06 -22.08 -39.81
C SER A 324 -14.94 -21.89 -40.85
N SER A 325 -13.71 -21.58 -40.39
CA SER A 325 -12.51 -22.28 -40.89
C SER A 325 -11.23 -21.98 -40.08
N ARG A 326 -10.64 -23.08 -39.59
CA ARG A 326 -9.22 -23.43 -39.48
C ARG A 326 -8.16 -22.34 -39.26
N SER A 327 -7.56 -22.41 -38.06
CA SER A 327 -6.23 -21.94 -37.68
C SER A 327 -5.15 -22.28 -38.74
N ARG A 328 -4.55 -21.23 -39.32
CA ARG A 328 -3.23 -21.29 -39.95
C ARG A 328 -2.27 -20.44 -39.11
N ARG A 329 -1.34 -21.12 -38.43
CA ARG A 329 -0.17 -20.54 -37.76
C ARG A 329 0.69 -19.83 -38.83
N ARG A 330 0.72 -18.50 -38.84
CA ARG A 330 1.73 -17.70 -39.55
C ARG A 330 2.92 -17.50 -38.62
N THR A 331 4.05 -18.09 -38.96
CA THR A 331 5.35 -17.80 -38.37
C THR A 331 5.72 -16.35 -38.70
N ARG A 332 5.74 -15.49 -37.68
CA ARG A 332 6.19 -14.11 -37.77
C ARG A 332 7.71 -14.13 -37.63
N ARG A 333 8.46 -13.86 -38.70
CA ARG A 333 9.88 -13.49 -38.60
C ARG A 333 9.94 -12.12 -37.93
N GLU A 334 10.61 -12.03 -36.79
CA GLU A 334 10.96 -10.76 -36.16
C GLU A 334 12.09 -10.09 -36.94
N PRO A 335 12.05 -8.76 -37.16
CA PRO A 335 13.20 -8.03 -37.67
C PRO A 335 14.26 -7.90 -36.55
N GLY A 336 15.50 -8.26 -36.86
CA GLY A 336 16.62 -8.15 -35.94
C GLY A 336 16.85 -6.70 -35.51
N VAL A 337 16.98 -6.51 -34.19
CA VAL A 337 17.44 -5.26 -33.58
C VAL A 337 18.92 -5.09 -33.93
N SER A 338 19.25 -4.08 -34.73
CA SER A 338 20.63 -3.66 -34.97
C SER A 338 21.01 -2.67 -33.87
N ILE A 339 21.86 -3.11 -32.94
CA ILE A 339 22.56 -2.22 -32.02
C ILE A 339 23.80 -1.71 -32.76
N ALA A 340 23.82 -0.41 -33.06
CA ALA A 340 24.96 0.25 -33.68
C ALA A 340 26.15 0.25 -32.69
N GLY A 341 27.28 -0.33 -33.12
CA GLY A 341 28.54 -0.40 -32.37
C GLY A 341 29.16 -1.80 -32.19
N GLY A 342 28.67 -2.82 -32.90
CA GLY A 342 29.02 -4.22 -32.63
C GLY A 342 30.47 -4.62 -32.97
N THR A 343 31.25 -4.95 -31.95
CA THR A 343 32.19 -6.07 -32.04
C THR A 343 31.42 -7.27 -32.57
N ALA A 344 31.85 -7.85 -33.69
CA ALA A 344 31.26 -9.09 -34.20
C ALA A 344 31.56 -10.19 -33.17
N ILE A 345 30.56 -10.54 -32.35
CA ILE A 345 30.72 -11.60 -31.35
C ILE A 345 30.77 -12.94 -32.11
N ASP A 346 31.88 -13.65 -32.00
CA ASP A 346 32.07 -14.94 -32.67
C ASP A 346 31.12 -15.99 -32.07
N PRO A 347 30.24 -16.63 -32.87
CA PRO A 347 29.39 -17.72 -32.41
C PRO A 347 30.16 -18.88 -31.75
N ALA A 348 31.43 -19.10 -32.11
CA ALA A 348 32.28 -20.10 -31.47
C ALA A 348 32.68 -19.68 -30.05
N GLU A 349 33.02 -18.41 -29.84
CA GLU A 349 33.32 -17.86 -28.51
C GLU A 349 32.08 -17.91 -27.60
N ILE A 350 30.90 -17.58 -28.12
CA ILE A 350 29.64 -17.70 -27.36
C ILE A 350 29.43 -19.15 -26.94
N ARG A 351 29.66 -20.12 -27.84
CA ARG A 351 29.48 -21.54 -27.53
C ARG A 351 30.46 -22.03 -26.48
N ALA A 352 31.73 -21.64 -26.59
CA ALA A 352 32.74 -21.97 -25.60
C ALA A 352 32.40 -21.36 -24.22
N ALA A 353 31.92 -20.12 -24.18
CA ALA A 353 31.47 -19.47 -22.95
C ALA A 353 30.26 -20.18 -22.32
N LEU A 354 29.28 -20.59 -23.13
CA LEU A 354 28.12 -21.35 -22.67
C LEU A 354 28.50 -22.73 -22.13
N ASP A 355 29.40 -23.44 -22.82
CA ASP A 355 29.88 -24.74 -22.38
C ASP A 355 30.64 -24.63 -21.05
N GLY A 356 31.50 -23.62 -20.90
CA GLY A 356 32.20 -23.34 -19.64
C GLY A 356 31.26 -22.93 -18.51
N ALA A 357 30.29 -22.04 -18.77
CA ALA A 357 29.28 -21.65 -17.78
C ALA A 357 28.43 -22.85 -17.34
N ARG A 358 28.06 -23.72 -18.28
CA ARG A 358 27.32 -24.95 -18.00
C ARG A 358 28.13 -25.90 -17.13
N GLU A 359 29.42 -26.07 -17.40
CA GLU A 359 30.29 -26.92 -16.61
C GLU A 359 30.41 -26.43 -15.16
N VAL A 360 30.69 -25.13 -14.96
CA VAL A 360 30.76 -24.52 -13.62
C VAL A 360 29.42 -24.66 -12.89
N LEU A 361 28.31 -24.42 -13.58
CA LEU A 361 26.98 -24.58 -12.98
C LEU A 361 26.77 -26.02 -12.51
N TRP A 362 27.09 -27.04 -13.30
CA TRP A 362 26.94 -28.43 -12.86
C TRP A 362 27.88 -28.84 -11.74
N GLN A 363 29.10 -28.30 -11.71
CA GLN A 363 30.05 -28.53 -10.61
C GLN A 363 29.57 -27.95 -9.27
N THR A 364 28.70 -26.94 -9.29
CA THR A 364 28.14 -26.32 -8.07
C THR A 364 26.84 -26.96 -7.59
N GLN A 365 26.33 -27.97 -8.30
CA GLN A 365 25.13 -28.70 -7.87
C GLN A 365 25.43 -29.52 -6.62
N ARG A 366 24.57 -29.41 -5.60
CA ARG A 366 24.63 -30.20 -4.38
C ARG A 366 24.26 -31.66 -4.64
N PRO A 367 24.66 -32.61 -3.77
CA PRO A 367 24.32 -34.03 -3.92
C PRO A 367 22.82 -34.33 -3.97
N ASP A 368 21.98 -33.44 -3.44
CA ASP A 368 20.51 -33.54 -3.47
C ASP A 368 19.88 -32.97 -4.77
N GLY A 369 20.71 -32.49 -5.69
CA GLY A 369 20.29 -31.92 -6.96
C GLY A 369 19.96 -30.42 -6.91
N SER A 370 20.10 -29.76 -5.76
CA SER A 370 19.85 -28.32 -5.61
C SER A 370 21.09 -27.47 -5.91
N TRP A 371 20.90 -26.16 -6.07
CA TRP A 371 21.98 -25.16 -6.08
C TRP A 371 21.83 -24.23 -4.90
N GLU A 372 22.96 -23.82 -4.34
CA GLU A 372 22.99 -22.78 -3.33
C GLU A 372 23.22 -21.42 -3.99
N SER A 373 22.39 -20.45 -3.64
CA SER A 373 22.62 -19.04 -3.97
C SER A 373 22.81 -18.28 -2.67
N LEU A 374 24.04 -17.85 -2.41
CA LEU A 374 24.34 -17.00 -1.26
C LEU A 374 23.86 -15.58 -1.57
N CYS A 375 22.83 -15.13 -0.85
CA CYS A 375 22.37 -13.75 -0.91
C CYS A 375 23.07 -12.95 0.20
N ASP A 376 24.06 -12.15 -0.17
CA ASP A 376 24.75 -11.27 0.77
C ASP A 376 23.93 -9.99 1.01
N MET A 377 23.35 -9.92 2.21
CA MET A 377 22.54 -8.79 2.70
C MET A 377 23.30 -7.94 3.72
N GLY A 378 24.63 -7.95 3.66
CA GLY A 378 25.49 -7.16 4.55
C GLY A 378 25.33 -7.55 6.02
N ALA A 379 25.32 -6.55 6.90
CA ALA A 379 25.36 -6.77 8.35
C ALA A 379 24.02 -7.21 8.97
N ILE A 380 22.90 -6.97 8.28
CA ILE A 380 21.54 -7.18 8.82
C ILE A 380 21.32 -8.61 9.31
N PRO A 381 21.55 -9.68 8.50
CA PRO A 381 21.23 -11.03 8.93
C PRO A 381 22.04 -11.45 10.16
N THR A 382 23.35 -11.17 10.17
CA THR A 382 24.23 -11.49 11.29
C THR A 382 23.76 -10.79 12.57
N ALA A 383 23.50 -9.49 12.51
CA ALA A 383 23.04 -8.72 13.67
C ALA A 383 21.71 -9.26 14.22
N GLN A 384 20.73 -9.50 13.35
CA GLN A 384 19.42 -10.00 13.75
C GLN A 384 19.47 -11.43 14.32
N VAL A 385 20.31 -12.31 13.75
CA VAL A 385 20.53 -13.68 14.26
C VAL A 385 21.16 -13.66 15.64
N LEU A 386 22.19 -12.84 15.85
CA LEU A 386 22.84 -12.71 17.16
C LEU A 386 21.82 -12.28 18.24
N VAL A 387 21.04 -11.24 17.96
CA VAL A 387 19.98 -10.76 18.88
C VAL A 387 18.92 -11.84 19.10
N ALA A 388 18.48 -12.54 18.06
CA ALA A 388 17.46 -13.58 18.16
C ALA A 388 17.91 -14.79 19.00
N LEU A 389 19.14 -15.28 18.76
CA LEU A 389 19.74 -16.37 19.53
C LEU A 389 19.97 -15.96 20.99
N HIS A 390 20.44 -14.73 21.23
CA HIS A 390 20.61 -14.18 22.57
C HIS A 390 19.26 -14.13 23.31
N ALA A 391 18.24 -13.55 22.68
CA ALA A 391 16.89 -13.45 23.25
C ALA A 391 16.25 -14.82 23.52
N ALA A 392 16.63 -15.85 22.76
CA ALA A 392 16.17 -17.21 22.97
C ALA A 392 16.94 -17.98 24.06
N GLY A 393 18.07 -17.44 24.53
CA GLY A 393 19.00 -18.13 25.45
C GLY A 393 19.82 -19.23 24.77
N ALA A 394 20.03 -19.12 23.45
CA ALA A 394 20.69 -20.12 22.62
C ALA A 394 22.02 -19.64 22.00
N LEU A 395 22.44 -18.39 22.25
CA LEU A 395 23.70 -17.88 21.73
C LEU A 395 24.89 -18.36 22.56
N GLY A 396 25.82 -19.07 21.92
CA GLY A 396 27.11 -19.42 22.52
C GLY A 396 27.99 -18.19 22.76
N PRO A 397 28.73 -18.09 23.89
CA PRO A 397 29.57 -16.92 24.18
C PRO A 397 30.65 -16.64 23.12
N SER A 398 31.29 -17.68 22.58
CA SER A 398 32.29 -17.54 21.51
C SER A 398 31.67 -16.99 20.23
N ASP A 399 30.50 -17.50 19.85
CA ASP A 399 29.80 -17.08 18.64
C ASP A 399 29.32 -15.64 18.74
N GLY A 400 28.87 -15.22 19.93
CA GLY A 400 28.54 -13.84 20.22
C GLY A 400 29.76 -12.91 20.05
N ALA A 401 30.91 -13.30 20.61
CA ALA A 401 32.15 -12.53 20.50
C ALA A 401 32.67 -12.45 19.05
N ASP A 402 32.62 -13.57 18.31
CA ASP A 402 33.05 -13.64 16.91
C ASP A 402 32.14 -12.82 15.99
N GLY A 403 30.82 -12.93 16.19
CA GLY A 403 29.82 -12.14 15.48
C GLY A 403 29.97 -10.64 15.74
N ALA A 404 30.20 -10.24 17.00
CA ALA A 404 30.47 -8.85 17.35
C ALA A 404 31.77 -8.34 16.71
N ARG A 405 32.84 -9.15 16.71
CA ARG A 405 34.11 -8.83 16.04
C ARG A 405 33.91 -8.59 14.54
N TRP A 406 33.13 -9.46 13.89
CA TRP A 406 32.80 -9.29 12.48
C TRP A 406 31.98 -8.01 12.23
N LEU A 407 30.95 -7.74 13.05
CA LEU A 407 30.16 -6.50 12.94
C LEU A 407 31.03 -5.25 13.10
N ARG A 408 31.97 -5.20 14.05
CA ARG A 408 32.90 -4.06 14.16
C ARG A 408 33.73 -3.88 12.89
N SER A 409 34.17 -4.96 12.25
CA SER A 409 34.93 -4.90 10.99
C SER A 409 34.11 -4.48 9.76
N ARG A 410 32.79 -4.36 9.89
CA ARG A 410 31.86 -3.93 8.83
C ARG A 410 31.32 -2.52 9.02
N GLN A 411 31.60 -1.89 10.15
CA GLN A 411 31.17 -0.51 10.40
C GLN A 411 31.93 0.46 9.50
N ALA A 412 31.23 1.45 8.95
CA ALA A 412 31.85 2.53 8.21
C ALA A 412 32.46 3.58 9.16
N ASP A 413 33.32 4.44 8.64
CA ASP A 413 34.03 5.48 9.42
C ASP A 413 33.06 6.48 10.07
N ASP A 414 31.86 6.67 9.51
CA ASP A 414 30.80 7.52 10.06
C ASP A 414 29.96 6.83 11.15
N GLY A 415 30.28 5.58 11.48
CA GLY A 415 29.57 4.75 12.46
C GLY A 415 28.40 3.96 11.90
N SER A 416 28.05 4.12 10.62
CA SER A 416 26.90 3.46 9.98
C SER A 416 27.20 2.03 9.51
N TYR A 417 26.12 1.32 9.18
CA TYR A 417 26.14 0.03 8.50
C TYR A 417 25.33 0.08 7.22
N ARG A 418 25.81 -0.61 6.20
CA ARG A 418 25.17 -0.70 4.88
C ARG A 418 24.13 -1.83 4.83
N SER A 419 23.08 -1.65 4.03
CA SER A 419 22.01 -2.64 3.83
C SER A 419 22.43 -3.83 2.96
N HIS A 420 23.41 -3.65 2.07
CA HIS A 420 24.00 -4.70 1.25
C HIS A 420 25.44 -4.29 0.83
N PRO A 421 26.28 -5.23 0.35
CA PRO A 421 27.70 -4.97 0.08
C PRO A 421 27.98 -3.86 -0.92
N THR A 422 27.09 -3.69 -1.91
CA THR A 422 27.22 -2.68 -2.97
C THR A 422 26.57 -1.34 -2.61
N ALA A 423 25.94 -1.20 -1.45
CA ALA A 423 25.35 0.08 -1.03
C ALA A 423 26.46 1.10 -0.76
N THR A 424 26.24 2.34 -1.19
CA THR A 424 27.18 3.44 -1.00
C THR A 424 26.94 4.18 0.32
N GLU A 425 25.73 4.13 0.85
CA GLU A 425 25.28 4.87 2.02
C GLU A 425 24.90 3.96 3.20
N GLY A 426 24.90 4.53 4.40
CA GLY A 426 24.43 3.88 5.61
C GLY A 426 22.91 3.68 5.60
N ASP A 427 22.47 2.57 6.20
CA ASP A 427 21.07 2.20 6.34
C ASP A 427 20.65 2.20 7.82
N LEU A 428 19.47 2.75 8.09
CA LEU A 428 18.96 2.89 9.46
C LEU A 428 18.69 1.52 10.11
N GLY A 429 18.09 0.58 9.38
CA GLY A 429 17.76 -0.75 9.88
C GLY A 429 18.99 -1.60 10.16
N ALA A 430 19.97 -1.55 9.25
CA ALA A 430 21.27 -2.20 9.40
C ALA A 430 22.05 -1.65 10.60
N THR A 431 22.09 -0.32 10.74
CA THR A 431 22.81 0.35 11.82
C THR A 431 22.15 0.07 13.17
N ALA A 432 20.82 0.19 13.25
CA ALA A 432 20.08 -0.08 14.47
C ALA A 432 20.15 -1.56 14.89
N SER A 433 20.03 -2.50 13.95
CA SER A 433 20.19 -3.94 14.23
C SER A 433 21.60 -4.26 14.74
N SER A 434 22.64 -3.69 14.11
CA SER A 434 24.04 -3.89 14.51
C SER A 434 24.33 -3.28 15.87
N TRP A 435 23.80 -2.08 16.15
CA TRP A 435 23.85 -1.47 17.47
C TRP A 435 23.25 -2.37 18.56
N ALA A 436 22.08 -2.96 18.31
CA ALA A 436 21.44 -3.91 19.20
C ALA A 436 22.29 -5.16 19.44
N ALA A 437 22.87 -5.74 18.37
CA ALA A 437 23.70 -6.93 18.47
C ALA A 437 25.00 -6.70 19.26
N LEU A 438 25.71 -5.61 18.97
CA LEU A 438 26.95 -5.24 19.65
C LEU A 438 26.70 -5.00 21.15
N SER A 439 25.61 -4.31 21.48
CA SER A 439 25.22 -4.00 22.86
C SER A 439 24.93 -5.27 23.69
N LEU A 440 24.51 -6.36 23.06
CA LEU A 440 24.22 -7.63 23.73
C LEU A 440 25.42 -8.59 23.78
N CYS A 441 26.23 -8.64 22.72
CA CYS A 441 27.20 -9.73 22.56
C CYS A 441 28.59 -9.41 23.09
N ALA A 442 29.03 -8.14 23.00
CA ALA A 442 30.36 -7.73 23.45
C ALA A 442 30.36 -6.22 23.78
N PRO A 443 29.61 -5.77 24.80
CA PRO A 443 29.44 -4.35 25.08
C PRO A 443 30.75 -3.63 25.41
N ASP A 444 31.63 -4.25 26.20
CA ASP A 444 32.91 -3.65 26.61
C ASP A 444 33.88 -3.54 25.42
N ASP A 445 34.05 -4.63 24.65
CA ASP A 445 34.93 -4.66 23.47
C ASP A 445 34.39 -3.86 22.27
N SER A 446 33.13 -3.41 22.33
CA SER A 446 32.46 -2.69 21.24
C SER A 446 32.04 -1.28 21.62
N ALA A 447 32.58 -0.71 22.71
CA ALA A 447 32.17 0.60 23.22
C ALA A 447 32.21 1.70 22.14
N ASP A 448 33.31 1.79 21.39
CA ASP A 448 33.46 2.79 20.32
C ASP A 448 32.48 2.56 19.16
N ALA A 449 32.33 1.30 18.74
CA ALA A 449 31.42 0.94 17.66
C ALA A 449 29.94 1.18 18.04
N ILE A 450 29.57 0.87 19.27
CA ILE A 450 28.26 1.16 19.86
C ILE A 450 28.02 2.67 19.89
N ALA A 451 29.01 3.46 20.32
CA ALA A 451 28.91 4.91 20.36
C ALA A 451 28.72 5.51 18.96
N GLY A 452 29.48 5.04 17.97
CA GLY A 452 29.37 5.47 16.57
C GLY A 452 28.00 5.13 15.97
N ALA A 453 27.56 3.88 16.10
CA ALA A 453 26.26 3.45 15.57
C ALA A 453 25.10 4.20 16.23
N ARG A 454 25.17 4.41 17.55
CA ARG A 454 24.18 5.21 18.28
C ARG A 454 24.17 6.65 17.80
N ALA A 455 25.32 7.31 17.71
CA ALA A 455 25.40 8.70 17.27
C ALA A 455 24.83 8.88 15.85
N TRP A 456 25.11 7.93 14.97
CA TRP A 456 24.55 7.93 13.61
C TRP A 456 23.02 7.76 13.63
N VAL A 457 22.48 6.81 14.40
CA VAL A 457 21.02 6.62 14.54
C VAL A 457 20.34 7.86 15.10
N GLU A 458 20.90 8.49 16.13
CA GLU A 458 20.37 9.75 16.70
C GLU A 458 20.39 10.88 15.66
N GLY A 459 21.45 10.98 14.85
CA GLY A 459 21.55 11.92 13.73
C GLY A 459 20.50 11.71 12.63
N HIS A 460 19.90 10.52 12.55
CA HIS A 460 18.89 10.16 11.54
C HIS A 460 17.47 10.00 12.12
N GLY A 461 17.17 10.75 13.18
CA GLY A 461 15.85 10.78 13.82
C GLY A 461 15.67 9.80 14.98
N GLY A 462 16.76 9.18 15.44
CA GLY A 462 16.83 8.40 16.66
C GLY A 462 15.95 7.14 16.64
N THR A 463 15.62 6.67 17.83
CA THR A 463 14.76 5.48 18.02
C THR A 463 13.36 5.66 17.45
N ALA A 464 12.83 6.89 17.42
CA ALA A 464 11.54 7.19 16.82
C ALA A 464 11.51 6.87 15.32
N ALA A 465 12.56 7.23 14.58
CA ALA A 465 12.69 6.91 13.16
C ALA A 465 12.79 5.38 12.93
N VAL A 466 13.44 4.65 13.83
CA VAL A 466 13.51 3.17 13.79
C VAL A 466 12.13 2.56 14.00
N VAL A 467 11.31 3.10 14.91
CA VAL A 467 9.92 2.67 15.13
C VAL A 467 9.06 2.96 13.89
N GLU A 468 9.22 4.14 13.29
CA GLU A 468 8.48 4.54 12.09
C GLU A 468 8.84 3.67 10.86
N ALA A 469 10.11 3.29 10.73
CA ALA A 469 10.60 2.44 9.64
C ALA A 469 9.89 1.08 9.57
N PHE A 470 9.35 0.59 10.69
CA PHE A 470 8.52 -0.61 10.71
C PHE A 470 7.29 -0.50 9.80
N GLY A 471 6.67 0.68 9.70
CA GLY A 471 5.54 0.91 8.80
C GLY A 471 5.90 0.72 7.31
N ARG A 472 7.18 0.81 6.96
CA ARG A 472 7.73 0.58 5.62
C ARG A 472 8.26 -0.85 5.42
N GLY A 473 8.15 -1.71 6.43
CA GLY A 473 8.54 -3.12 6.35
C GLY A 473 9.91 -3.46 6.96
N ASP A 474 10.57 -2.52 7.65
CA ASP A 474 11.84 -2.79 8.34
C ASP A 474 11.61 -3.39 9.75
N PRO A 475 12.03 -4.64 10.02
CA PRO A 475 11.83 -5.28 11.31
C PRO A 475 12.86 -4.86 12.39
N ALA A 476 13.81 -3.98 12.10
CA ALA A 476 14.90 -3.61 13.03
C ALA A 476 14.42 -3.23 14.44
N VAL A 477 13.29 -2.51 14.55
CA VAL A 477 12.68 -2.13 15.84
C VAL A 477 12.49 -3.32 16.79
N VAL A 478 12.16 -4.51 16.26
CA VAL A 478 11.97 -5.72 17.06
C VAL A 478 13.26 -6.10 17.79
N TYR A 479 14.37 -6.11 17.06
CA TYR A 479 15.67 -6.51 17.57
C TYR A 479 16.23 -5.46 18.55
N VAL A 480 16.03 -4.18 18.26
CA VAL A 480 16.40 -3.08 19.16
C VAL A 480 15.59 -3.14 20.47
N THR A 481 14.28 -3.46 20.41
CA THR A 481 13.47 -3.72 21.61
C THR A 481 13.89 -4.99 22.35
N LEU A 482 14.30 -6.06 21.65
CA LEU A 482 14.81 -7.28 22.28
C LEU A 482 16.12 -7.01 23.05
N ALA A 483 16.98 -6.14 22.51
CA ALA A 483 18.19 -5.67 23.18
C ALA A 483 17.92 -4.70 24.35
N GLY A 484 16.68 -4.25 24.55
CA GLY A 484 16.31 -3.32 25.63
C GLY A 484 16.67 -1.87 25.36
N LEU A 485 17.01 -1.51 24.12
CA LEU A 485 17.38 -0.15 23.71
C LEU A 485 16.15 0.72 23.39
N ILE A 486 15.01 0.10 23.10
CA ILE A 486 13.71 0.76 22.91
C ILE A 486 12.70 0.19 23.90
N ALA A 487 11.84 1.05 24.46
CA ALA A 487 10.80 0.65 25.39
C ALA A 487 9.79 -0.30 24.71
N PRO A 488 9.40 -1.42 25.34
CA PRO A 488 8.45 -2.37 24.75
C PRO A 488 7.08 -1.79 24.37
N SER A 489 6.66 -0.70 25.00
CA SER A 489 5.42 0.03 24.68
C SER A 489 5.45 0.66 23.28
N GLU A 490 6.64 0.99 22.76
CA GLU A 490 6.83 1.62 21.45
C GLU A 490 6.88 0.60 20.31
N LEU A 491 7.19 -0.67 20.61
CA LEU A 491 7.24 -1.74 19.62
C LEU A 491 5.89 -1.91 18.94
N PRO A 492 5.74 -1.74 17.61
CA PRO A 492 4.46 -1.89 16.93
C PRO A 492 3.86 -3.28 17.15
N CYS A 493 2.56 -3.34 17.48
CA CYS A 493 1.85 -4.60 17.70
C CYS A 493 0.74 -4.76 16.67
N PRO A 494 0.89 -5.71 15.71
CA PRO A 494 -0.15 -5.98 14.73
C PRO A 494 -1.46 -6.42 15.42
N PRO A 495 -2.61 -5.86 15.03
CA PRO A 495 -3.88 -6.19 15.65
C PRO A 495 -4.42 -7.55 15.15
N MET A 496 -3.91 -8.63 15.71
CA MET A 496 -4.19 -9.99 15.21
C MET A 496 -5.33 -10.72 15.94
N LEU A 497 -6.07 -10.06 16.85
CA LEU A 497 -7.25 -10.65 17.48
C LEU A 497 -8.32 -11.17 16.49
N PRO A 498 -8.57 -10.54 15.33
CA PRO A 498 -9.45 -11.11 14.30
C PRO A 498 -9.01 -12.50 13.81
N ALA A 499 -7.74 -12.88 13.96
CA ALA A 499 -7.24 -14.22 13.65
C ALA A 499 -7.78 -15.32 14.59
N LEU A 500 -8.57 -14.95 15.61
CA LEU A 500 -9.31 -15.90 16.42
C LEU A 500 -10.71 -16.22 15.85
N ILE A 501 -11.22 -15.41 14.93
CA ILE A 501 -12.58 -15.46 14.40
C ILE A 501 -12.58 -16.21 13.06
N ARG A 502 -13.24 -17.37 13.00
CA ARG A 502 -13.19 -18.29 11.81
C ARG A 502 -13.49 -17.60 10.47
N PRO A 503 -14.56 -16.79 10.31
CA PRO A 503 -14.78 -16.04 9.07
C PRO A 503 -13.64 -15.09 8.69
N ALA A 504 -13.07 -14.37 9.65
CA ALA A 504 -11.96 -13.46 9.42
C ALA A 504 -10.68 -14.23 9.04
N VAL A 505 -10.42 -15.39 9.65
CA VAL A 505 -9.30 -16.27 9.28
C VAL A 505 -9.43 -16.72 7.82
N ARG A 506 -10.60 -17.23 7.40
CA ARG A 506 -10.82 -17.63 6.00
C ARG A 506 -10.64 -16.48 5.02
N PHE A 507 -11.05 -15.27 5.40
CA PHE A 507 -10.82 -14.07 4.62
C PHE A 507 -9.32 -13.77 4.50
N MET A 508 -8.59 -13.81 5.62
CA MET A 508 -7.16 -13.55 5.65
C MET A 508 -6.38 -14.60 4.83
N GLU A 509 -6.69 -15.89 4.97
CA GLU A 509 -6.06 -16.98 4.20
C GLU A 509 -6.28 -16.84 2.69
N ARG A 510 -7.44 -16.35 2.25
CA ARG A 510 -7.73 -16.13 0.82
C ARG A 510 -7.03 -14.89 0.26
N ARG A 511 -6.74 -13.90 1.10
CA ARG A 511 -6.34 -12.56 0.65
C ARG A 511 -4.87 -12.25 0.88
N PHE A 512 -4.25 -12.89 1.87
CA PHE A 512 -2.88 -12.66 2.29
C PHE A 512 -2.06 -13.95 2.13
N HIS A 513 -0.81 -13.80 1.69
CA HIS A 513 0.14 -14.89 1.70
C HIS A 513 0.40 -15.37 3.14
N SER A 514 0.53 -16.69 3.35
CA SER A 514 0.74 -17.28 4.68
C SER A 514 1.96 -16.71 5.40
N GLY A 515 3.01 -16.33 4.67
CA GLY A 515 4.17 -15.61 5.20
C GLY A 515 3.82 -14.34 5.98
N ILE A 516 2.86 -13.54 5.50
CA ILE A 516 2.41 -12.32 6.19
C ILE A 516 1.73 -12.69 7.50
N LEU A 517 0.86 -13.70 7.49
CA LEU A 517 0.15 -14.14 8.70
C LEU A 517 1.12 -14.72 9.75
N MET A 518 2.14 -15.45 9.32
CA MET A 518 3.21 -15.95 10.18
C MET A 518 3.98 -14.81 10.84
N VAL A 519 4.47 -13.85 10.05
CA VAL A 519 5.24 -12.70 10.57
C VAL A 519 4.39 -11.83 11.48
N SER A 520 3.17 -11.48 11.07
CA SER A 520 2.26 -10.69 11.92
C SER A 520 1.93 -11.40 13.23
N GLY A 521 1.64 -12.70 13.19
CA GLY A 521 1.40 -13.49 14.40
C GLY A 521 2.62 -13.56 15.31
N ALA A 522 3.82 -13.79 14.74
CA ALA A 522 5.08 -13.84 15.45
C ALA A 522 5.37 -12.50 16.17
N LEU A 523 5.19 -11.38 15.47
CA LEU A 523 5.36 -10.04 16.03
C LEU A 523 4.37 -9.73 17.14
N THR A 524 3.08 -10.09 16.98
CA THR A 524 2.08 -9.92 18.04
C THR A 524 2.47 -10.69 19.31
N LEU A 525 3.01 -11.91 19.18
CA LEU A 525 3.50 -12.68 20.33
C LEU A 525 4.69 -12.00 21.01
N ILE A 526 5.68 -11.56 20.24
CA ILE A 526 6.87 -10.87 20.78
C ILE A 526 6.44 -9.59 21.49
N ALA A 527 5.62 -8.75 20.84
CA ALA A 527 5.19 -7.46 21.38
C ALA A 527 4.42 -7.61 22.70
N HIS A 528 3.39 -8.44 22.75
CA HIS A 528 2.62 -8.65 23.98
C HIS A 528 3.44 -9.29 25.10
N ARG A 529 4.40 -10.17 24.78
CA ARG A 529 5.30 -10.73 25.79
C ARG A 529 6.24 -9.66 26.35
N ARG A 530 6.85 -8.83 25.49
CA ARG A 530 7.80 -7.79 25.91
C ARG A 530 7.12 -6.66 26.68
N ARG A 531 5.88 -6.34 26.37
CA ARG A 531 5.06 -5.34 27.09
C ARG A 531 4.57 -5.83 28.45
N GLY A 532 4.64 -7.13 28.73
CA GLY A 532 4.09 -7.72 29.96
C GLY A 532 2.61 -8.09 29.88
N ASP A 533 1.95 -7.81 28.75
CA ASP A 533 0.51 -8.03 28.55
C ASP A 533 0.11 -9.50 28.74
N TRP A 534 0.94 -10.42 28.21
CA TRP A 534 0.66 -11.86 28.17
C TRP A 534 1.62 -12.70 29.01
N GLY A 535 2.33 -12.10 29.95
CA GLY A 535 3.30 -12.80 30.80
C GLY A 535 4.58 -11.99 30.99
N THR A 536 5.43 -12.40 31.93
CA THR A 536 6.68 -11.68 32.21
C THR A 536 7.75 -11.99 31.15
N PRO A 537 8.51 -10.98 30.66
CA PRO A 537 9.66 -11.19 29.81
C PRO A 537 10.74 -12.10 30.43
N ALA A 538 10.84 -12.13 31.76
CA ALA A 538 11.83 -12.92 32.50
C ALA A 538 11.55 -14.43 32.50
N GLN A 539 10.35 -14.86 32.10
CA GLN A 539 9.97 -16.27 32.00
C GLN A 539 9.49 -16.56 30.57
N PRO A 540 10.39 -16.62 29.57
CA PRO A 540 10.01 -16.85 28.19
C PRO A 540 9.29 -18.19 28.02
N ASP A 541 9.68 -19.22 28.77
CA ASP A 541 9.08 -20.57 28.72
C ASP A 541 7.65 -20.65 29.27
N ALA A 542 7.19 -19.65 30.03
CA ALA A 542 5.87 -19.69 30.62
C ALA A 542 4.78 -19.55 29.54
N PRO A 543 3.68 -20.32 29.62
CA PRO A 543 2.55 -20.15 28.71
C PRO A 543 1.94 -18.75 28.88
N PRO A 544 1.39 -18.16 27.79
CA PRO A 544 0.74 -16.85 27.87
C PRO A 544 -0.37 -16.78 28.93
N ARG A 545 -0.48 -15.63 29.61
CA ARG A 545 -1.51 -15.39 30.64
C ARG A 545 -2.86 -15.05 30.00
N GLY A 546 -3.90 -15.78 30.40
CA GLY A 546 -5.28 -15.57 29.94
C GLY A 546 -5.68 -16.44 28.75
N GLU A 547 -6.98 -16.70 28.62
CA GLU A 547 -7.50 -17.65 27.63
C GLU A 547 -7.35 -17.17 26.18
N ILE A 548 -7.58 -15.88 25.94
CA ILE A 548 -7.43 -15.27 24.61
C ILE A 548 -5.97 -15.37 24.14
N ALA A 549 -5.02 -15.02 25.01
CA ALA A 549 -3.59 -15.08 24.72
C ALA A 549 -3.14 -16.52 24.42
N ARG A 550 -3.57 -17.50 25.22
CA ARG A 550 -3.27 -18.92 24.97
C ARG A 550 -3.83 -19.42 23.64
N ARG A 551 -5.08 -19.08 23.31
CA ARG A 551 -5.68 -19.47 22.02
C ARG A 551 -4.98 -18.82 20.84
N PHE A 552 -4.58 -17.56 20.98
CA PHE A 552 -3.84 -16.85 19.95
C PHE A 552 -2.45 -17.45 19.73
N ALA A 553 -1.72 -17.70 20.81
CA ALA A 553 -0.42 -18.36 20.74
C ALA A 553 -0.52 -19.76 20.14
N ALA A 554 -1.47 -20.59 20.62
CA ALA A 554 -1.68 -21.92 20.06
C ALA A 554 -1.90 -21.90 18.54
N ARG A 555 -2.78 -21.01 18.05
CA ARG A 555 -3.04 -20.86 16.61
C ARG A 555 -1.82 -20.40 15.83
N THR A 556 -1.12 -19.40 16.34
CA THR A 556 0.08 -18.86 15.69
C THR A 556 1.18 -19.94 15.64
N LEU A 557 1.40 -20.67 16.72
CA LEU A 557 2.36 -21.76 16.80
C LEU A 557 1.97 -22.92 15.86
N THR A 558 0.69 -23.25 15.72
CA THR A 558 0.21 -24.23 14.73
C THR A 558 0.49 -23.77 13.30
N LEU A 559 0.25 -22.49 13.00
CA LEU A 559 0.55 -21.93 11.68
C LEU A 559 2.06 -22.02 11.38
N LEU A 560 2.90 -21.59 12.33
CA LEU A 560 4.36 -21.67 12.19
C LEU A 560 4.83 -23.12 12.01
N ALA A 561 4.30 -24.06 12.81
CA ALA A 561 4.63 -25.48 12.68
C ALA A 561 4.23 -26.07 11.33
N THR A 562 3.14 -25.60 10.72
CA THR A 562 2.66 -26.06 9.40
C THR A 562 3.66 -25.73 8.28
N PHE A 563 4.38 -24.62 8.42
CA PHE A 563 5.29 -24.10 7.40
C PHE A 563 6.78 -24.21 7.77
N GLN A 564 7.11 -24.85 8.90
CA GLN A 564 8.51 -25.11 9.23
C GLN A 564 9.05 -26.21 8.31
N ASN A 565 10.14 -25.92 7.61
CA ASN A 565 10.86 -26.88 6.81
C ASN A 565 11.48 -27.98 7.69
N ARG A 566 11.80 -29.12 7.09
CA ARG A 566 12.42 -30.26 7.80
C ARG A 566 13.76 -29.90 8.44
N ASP A 567 14.50 -28.99 7.80
CA ASP A 567 15.78 -28.48 8.28
C ASP A 567 15.64 -27.51 9.47
N GLY A 568 14.43 -27.04 9.77
CA GLY A 568 14.14 -26.10 10.87
C GLY A 568 13.85 -24.67 10.44
N SER A 569 14.06 -24.34 9.17
CA SER A 569 13.87 -22.98 8.62
C SER A 569 12.42 -22.65 8.26
N TRP A 570 12.14 -21.36 8.04
CA TRP A 570 10.98 -20.92 7.27
C TRP A 570 11.46 -20.30 5.96
N ASN A 571 10.97 -20.84 4.82
CA ASN A 571 11.36 -20.42 3.48
C ASN A 571 12.88 -20.45 3.20
N ALA A 572 13.66 -21.24 3.96
CA ALA A 572 15.13 -21.19 3.95
C ALA A 572 15.69 -19.76 4.11
N SER A 573 14.95 -18.88 4.81
CA SER A 573 15.29 -17.47 4.98
C SER A 573 15.84 -17.22 6.39
N THR A 574 17.07 -16.69 6.45
CA THR A 574 17.74 -16.34 7.70
C THR A 574 16.98 -15.28 8.49
N ILE A 575 16.56 -14.20 7.82
CA ILE A 575 15.83 -13.09 8.44
C ILE A 575 14.48 -13.57 9.02
N GLN A 576 13.71 -14.32 8.23
CA GLN A 576 12.41 -14.82 8.70
C GLN A 576 12.56 -15.80 9.86
N THR A 577 13.53 -16.72 9.77
CA THR A 577 13.79 -17.73 10.80
C THR A 577 14.30 -17.08 12.10
N ALA A 578 15.16 -16.07 11.99
CA ALA A 578 15.63 -15.28 13.13
C ALA A 578 14.50 -14.53 13.84
N LEU A 579 13.52 -13.99 13.11
CA LEU A 579 12.35 -13.34 13.71
C LEU A 579 11.42 -14.33 14.43
N ILE A 580 11.25 -15.53 13.86
CA ILE A 580 10.33 -16.54 14.40
C ILE A 580 10.86 -17.14 15.69
N LEU A 581 12.17 -17.33 15.84
CA LEU A 581 12.78 -17.91 17.04
C LEU A 581 12.33 -17.24 18.37
N PRO A 582 12.47 -15.92 18.58
CA PRO A 582 11.98 -15.26 19.78
C PRO A 582 10.45 -15.31 19.90
N ALA A 583 9.71 -15.41 18.79
CA ALA A 583 8.25 -15.58 18.82
C ALA A 583 7.85 -16.97 19.35
N LEU A 584 8.58 -18.04 19.04
CA LEU A 584 8.35 -19.37 19.60
C LEU A 584 8.47 -19.35 21.12
N ARG A 585 9.53 -18.69 21.61
CA ARG A 585 9.75 -18.47 23.05
C ARG A 585 8.61 -17.62 23.63
N ALA A 586 8.27 -16.49 23.01
CA ALA A 586 7.17 -15.63 23.45
C ALA A 586 5.79 -16.33 23.45
N GLY A 587 5.59 -17.35 22.60
CA GLY A 587 4.43 -18.22 22.58
C GLY A 587 4.37 -19.22 23.74
N GLY A 588 5.42 -19.33 24.55
CA GLY A 588 5.54 -20.24 25.70
C GLY A 588 6.11 -21.61 25.36
N LEU A 589 6.85 -21.75 24.24
CA LEU A 589 7.55 -23.00 23.94
C LEU A 589 8.91 -23.06 24.63
N PRO A 590 9.26 -24.16 25.33
CA PRO A 590 10.54 -24.29 26.01
C PRO A 590 11.71 -24.42 25.03
N ALA A 591 12.94 -24.13 25.49
CA ALA A 591 14.13 -24.20 24.63
C ALA A 591 14.35 -25.61 24.05
N ALA A 592 14.04 -26.64 24.83
CA ALA A 592 14.11 -28.05 24.43
C ALA A 592 12.98 -28.48 23.47
N HIS A 593 12.00 -27.62 23.16
CA HIS A 593 10.92 -27.97 22.25
C HIS A 593 11.49 -28.26 20.84
N PRO A 594 11.10 -29.36 20.17
CA PRO A 594 11.71 -29.76 18.89
C PRO A 594 11.70 -28.68 17.80
N MET A 595 10.62 -27.89 17.73
CA MET A 595 10.51 -26.76 16.80
C MET A 595 11.56 -25.67 17.08
N VAL A 596 11.82 -25.36 18.36
CA VAL A 596 12.83 -24.38 18.78
C VAL A 596 14.23 -24.93 18.51
N ALA A 597 14.50 -26.16 18.93
CA ALA A 597 15.80 -26.81 18.75
C ALA A 597 16.22 -26.90 17.27
N ARG A 598 15.30 -27.28 16.37
CA ARG A 598 15.58 -27.29 14.91
C ARG A 598 15.82 -25.88 14.35
N THR A 599 15.08 -24.88 14.84
CA THR A 599 15.27 -23.48 14.43
C THR A 599 16.68 -23.00 14.79
N VAL A 600 17.12 -23.28 16.03
CA VAL A 600 18.47 -22.97 16.50
C VAL A 600 19.50 -23.71 15.66
N GLY A 601 19.37 -25.03 15.52
CA GLY A 601 20.32 -25.84 14.74
C GLY A 601 20.45 -25.41 13.28
N TRP A 602 19.37 -24.93 12.66
CA TRP A 602 19.43 -24.36 11.32
C TRP A 602 20.16 -23.02 11.28
N LEU A 603 19.85 -22.09 12.20
CA LEU A 603 20.56 -20.80 12.27
C LEU A 603 22.06 -21.00 12.53
N GLU A 604 22.42 -21.99 13.35
CA GLU A 604 23.81 -22.35 13.59
C GLU A 604 24.49 -23.03 12.39
N SER A 605 23.75 -23.75 11.54
CA SER A 605 24.31 -24.32 10.32
C SER A 605 24.62 -23.27 9.24
N GLN A 606 24.04 -22.06 9.36
CA GLN A 606 24.32 -20.92 8.47
C GLN A 606 25.60 -20.14 8.86
N ARG A 607 26.33 -20.57 9.88
CA ARG A 607 27.61 -19.96 10.26
C ARG A 607 28.60 -20.05 9.10
N VAL A 608 29.09 -18.90 8.64
CA VAL A 608 30.21 -18.84 7.71
C VAL A 608 31.49 -19.07 8.52
N ARG A 609 32.19 -20.17 8.25
CA ARG A 609 33.44 -20.55 8.94
C ARG A 609 34.65 -19.87 8.33
#